data_AF-S5LWD2-F1
#
_entry.id   AF-S5LWD2-F1
#
_cell.length_a   1.000
_cell.length_b   1.000
_cell.length_c   1.000
_cell.angle_alpha   90.00
_cell.angle_beta   90.00
_cell.angle_gamma   90.00
#
_symmetry.space_group_name_H-M   'P 1'
#
loop_
_entity.id
_entity.type
_entity.pdbx_description
1 polymer ?
#
loop_
_entity_poly.entity_id
_entity_poly.type
_entity_poly.pdbx_seq_one_letter_code
_entity_poly.pdbx_strand_id
1 'polypeptide(L)'
;MFIYVSLGLLLLVALIVTIVMIFKSKKTEANKLKQQLYNFKKIFQNQENKKIKLKKFEYIEVFNKFPFLSNFSETSIRLENKNIKEILLRMQGNFYNYWANTEYDFFLLFEKISNEAKVPLNQEEILKIYNVFAQESFEIFKKTFISEVMPALICKSQNKVYKSFNENEINNFVDSQFLFFCKEIDNLFKKIEEDIIFEDNKKSSSNNQYFKKETNLSINNAYKILGLKPSDSDEKVKKTYRKLAKEFHPDRNKNESAKKKMAEINDAYDKVISDRTKNRKG
;
A
#
# COMPACT_ATOMS: atom_id res chain seq x y z
N MET A 1 30.48 -48.56 -15.55
CA MET A 1 30.64 -47.21 -16.16
C MET A 1 29.30 -46.66 -16.68
N PHE A 2 28.54 -47.40 -17.50
CA PHE A 2 27.24 -46.95 -18.04
C PHE A 2 26.17 -46.54 -17.01
N ILE A 3 26.08 -47.23 -15.86
CA ILE A 3 25.08 -46.93 -14.82
C ILE A 3 25.33 -45.55 -14.17
N TYR A 4 26.59 -45.21 -13.89
CA TYR A 4 26.96 -43.92 -13.28
C TYR A 4 26.76 -42.73 -14.23
N VAL A 5 26.98 -42.93 -15.53
CA VAL A 5 26.68 -41.90 -16.56
C VAL A 5 25.18 -41.65 -16.64
N SER A 6 24.35 -42.69 -16.55
CA SER A 6 22.89 -42.55 -16.56
C SER A 6 22.35 -41.85 -15.30
N LEU A 7 22.93 -42.14 -14.13
CA LEU A 7 22.51 -41.55 -12.85
C LEU A 7 22.91 -40.07 -12.76
N GLY A 8 24.09 -39.71 -13.25
CA GLY A 8 24.55 -38.32 -13.35
C GLY A 8 23.69 -37.47 -14.28
N LEU A 9 23.27 -38.03 -15.43
CA LEU A 9 22.37 -37.35 -16.36
C LEU A 9 20.98 -37.12 -15.73
N LEU A 10 20.47 -38.10 -14.97
CA LEU A 10 19.17 -38.03 -14.31
C LEU A 10 19.14 -36.97 -13.19
N LEU A 11 20.22 -36.87 -12.40
CA LEU A 11 20.40 -35.81 -11.40
C LEU A 11 20.49 -34.41 -12.03
N LEU A 12 21.19 -34.28 -13.17
CA LEU A 12 21.30 -33.01 -13.89
C LEU A 12 19.96 -32.55 -14.46
N VAL A 13 19.16 -33.48 -15.01
CA VAL A 13 17.79 -33.20 -15.47
C VAL A 13 16.89 -32.80 -14.30
N ALA A 14 16.98 -33.48 -13.15
CA ALA A 14 16.22 -33.12 -11.96
C ALA A 14 16.60 -31.71 -11.42
N LEU A 15 17.89 -31.36 -11.46
CA LEU A 15 18.37 -30.01 -11.11
C LEU A 15 17.81 -28.95 -12.06
N ILE A 16 17.83 -29.21 -13.38
CA ILE A 16 17.29 -28.28 -14.38
C ILE A 16 15.77 -28.10 -14.17
N VAL A 17 15.03 -29.19 -13.94
CA VAL A 17 13.59 -29.15 -13.70
C VAL A 17 13.27 -28.34 -12.44
N THR A 18 14.00 -28.56 -11.35
CA THR A 18 13.80 -27.81 -10.09
C THR A 18 14.11 -26.32 -10.27
N ILE A 19 15.19 -25.97 -10.96
CA ILE A 19 15.52 -24.57 -11.30
C ILE A 19 14.39 -23.95 -12.13
N VAL A 20 13.92 -24.62 -13.18
CA VAL A 20 12.81 -24.14 -14.02
C VAL A 20 11.53 -23.97 -13.21
N MET A 21 11.21 -24.88 -12.28
CA MET A 21 10.06 -24.74 -11.38
C MET A 21 10.21 -23.54 -10.45
N ILE A 22 11.40 -23.29 -9.89
CA ILE A 22 11.67 -22.13 -9.04
C ILE A 22 11.48 -20.82 -9.83
N PHE A 23 12.03 -20.74 -11.04
CA PHE A 23 11.85 -19.57 -11.92
C PHE A 23 10.39 -19.35 -12.31
N LYS A 24 9.66 -20.44 -12.62
CA LYS A 24 8.23 -20.38 -12.95
C LYS A 24 7.40 -19.95 -11.74
N SER A 25 7.75 -20.40 -10.53
CA SER A 25 7.13 -19.96 -9.27
C SER A 25 7.34 -18.47 -9.04
N LYS A 26 8.59 -17.99 -9.08
CA LYS A 26 8.93 -16.56 -8.92
C LYS A 26 8.24 -15.67 -9.97
N LYS A 27 8.16 -16.11 -11.22
CA LYS A 27 7.45 -15.38 -12.29
C LYS A 27 5.94 -15.31 -12.05
N THR A 28 5.34 -16.39 -11.56
CA THR A 28 3.92 -16.45 -11.23
C THR A 28 3.59 -15.53 -10.05
N GLU A 29 4.47 -15.50 -9.06
CA GLU A 29 4.40 -14.58 -7.93
C GLU A 29 4.51 -13.12 -8.40
N ALA A 30 5.54 -12.73 -9.15
CA ALA A 30 5.68 -11.36 -9.65
C ALA A 30 4.43 -10.86 -10.40
N ASN A 31 3.81 -11.73 -11.20
CA ASN A 31 2.56 -11.41 -11.90
C ASN A 31 1.37 -11.16 -10.94
N LYS A 32 1.27 -11.95 -9.86
CA LYS A 32 0.24 -11.77 -8.84
C LYS A 32 0.40 -10.43 -8.11
N LEU A 33 1.63 -10.06 -7.74
CA LEU A 33 1.91 -8.76 -7.11
C LEU A 33 1.56 -7.60 -8.06
N LYS A 34 1.96 -7.68 -9.33
CA LYS A 34 1.58 -6.69 -10.36
C LYS A 34 0.06 -6.54 -10.45
N GLN A 35 -0.68 -7.64 -10.45
CA GLN A 35 -2.15 -7.62 -10.50
C GLN A 35 -2.74 -7.00 -9.22
N GLN A 36 -2.20 -7.31 -8.03
CA GLN A 36 -2.67 -6.73 -6.77
C GLN A 36 -2.39 -5.23 -6.70
N LEU A 37 -1.22 -4.78 -7.14
CA LEU A 37 -0.88 -3.36 -7.26
C LEU A 37 -1.80 -2.65 -8.25
N TYR A 38 -2.06 -3.26 -9.41
CA TYR A 38 -3.02 -2.73 -10.38
C TYR A 38 -4.42 -2.59 -9.76
N ASN A 39 -4.89 -3.63 -9.07
CA ASN A 39 -6.19 -3.61 -8.41
C ASN A 39 -6.23 -2.57 -7.29
N PHE A 40 -5.17 -2.45 -6.49
CA PHE A 40 -5.04 -1.41 -5.47
C PHE A 40 -5.10 -0.03 -6.10
N LYS A 41 -4.29 0.26 -7.12
CA LYS A 41 -4.30 1.54 -7.84
C LYS A 41 -5.71 1.84 -8.35
N LYS A 42 -6.43 0.85 -8.89
CA LYS A 42 -7.82 0.98 -9.33
C LYS A 42 -8.81 1.23 -8.18
N ILE A 43 -8.65 0.57 -7.03
CA ILE A 43 -9.51 0.76 -5.85
C ILE A 43 -9.25 2.12 -5.20
N PHE A 44 -7.99 2.52 -5.05
CA PHE A 44 -7.58 3.83 -4.59
C PHE A 44 -8.15 4.91 -5.51
N GLN A 45 -8.05 4.69 -6.82
CA GLN A 45 -8.74 5.47 -7.84
C GLN A 45 -10.28 5.39 -7.76
N ASN A 46 -10.91 4.68 -6.84
CA ASN A 46 -12.37 4.64 -6.68
C ASN A 46 -12.84 5.09 -5.28
N GLN A 47 -11.93 5.36 -4.34
CA GLN A 47 -12.25 5.74 -2.95
C GLN A 47 -12.34 7.27 -2.73
N GLU A 48 -12.82 7.67 -1.55
CA GLU A 48 -13.55 8.92 -1.24
C GLU A 48 -12.82 10.27 -1.41
N ASN A 49 -11.49 10.33 -1.56
CA ASN A 49 -10.76 11.60 -1.58
C ASN A 49 -10.46 12.16 -2.98
N LYS A 50 -11.33 11.89 -3.97
CA LYS A 50 -11.15 12.46 -5.32
C LYS A 50 -11.53 13.91 -5.42
N LYS A 51 -12.47 14.38 -4.59
CA LYS A 51 -13.04 15.72 -4.68
C LYS A 51 -12.54 16.52 -3.50
N ILE A 52 -11.53 17.34 -3.73
CA ILE A 52 -11.00 18.20 -2.66
C ILE A 52 -11.55 19.60 -2.87
N LYS A 53 -12.37 20.05 -1.90
CA LYS A 53 -12.90 21.41 -1.90
C LYS A 53 -11.80 22.38 -1.49
N LEU A 54 -11.47 23.29 -2.39
CA LEU A 54 -10.56 24.39 -2.12
C LEU A 54 -11.36 25.54 -1.53
N LYS A 55 -11.55 25.46 -0.20
CA LYS A 55 -12.47 26.30 0.58
C LYS A 55 -12.42 27.79 0.21
N LYS A 56 -11.21 28.33 -0.01
CA LYS A 56 -10.97 29.75 -0.30
C LYS A 56 -11.58 30.22 -1.64
N PHE A 57 -11.88 29.32 -2.56
CA PHE A 57 -12.25 29.66 -3.93
C PHE A 57 -13.51 28.94 -4.40
N GLU A 58 -14.23 28.28 -3.48
CA GLU A 58 -15.48 27.55 -3.72
C GLU A 58 -15.47 26.52 -4.86
N TYR A 59 -14.29 26.12 -5.36
CA TYR A 59 -14.15 25.07 -6.38
C TYR A 59 -13.75 23.73 -5.75
N ILE A 60 -14.00 22.69 -6.52
CA ILE A 60 -13.66 21.31 -6.20
C ILE A 60 -12.66 20.83 -7.24
N GLU A 61 -11.48 20.43 -6.78
CA GLU A 61 -10.50 19.75 -7.62
C GLU A 61 -10.82 18.25 -7.65
N VAL A 62 -10.72 17.64 -8.83
CA VAL A 62 -11.08 16.23 -9.03
C VAL A 62 -9.86 15.42 -9.45
N PHE A 63 -9.55 14.37 -8.70
CA PHE A 63 -8.48 13.44 -9.04
C PHE A 63 -9.08 12.18 -9.66
N ASN A 64 -8.71 11.90 -10.91
CA ASN A 64 -9.33 10.80 -11.67
C ASN A 64 -8.35 9.66 -11.99
N LYS A 65 -7.06 9.85 -11.76
CA LYS A 65 -6.04 8.86 -12.12
C LYS A 65 -4.92 8.81 -11.08
N PHE A 66 -4.34 7.63 -10.88
CA PHE A 66 -3.11 7.44 -10.11
C PHE A 66 -1.90 7.65 -11.03
N PRO A 67 -0.85 8.37 -10.60
CA PRO A 67 -0.66 9.01 -9.29
C PRO A 67 -1.40 10.35 -9.20
N PHE A 68 -2.49 10.37 -8.44
CA PHE A 68 -3.40 11.50 -8.11
C PHE A 68 -3.30 12.71 -9.06
N LEU A 69 -3.65 12.48 -10.33
CA LEU A 69 -3.66 13.48 -11.38
C LEU A 69 -4.98 14.27 -11.33
N SER A 70 -4.87 15.58 -11.15
CA SER A 70 -5.98 16.53 -11.16
C SER A 70 -6.66 16.63 -12.52
N ASN A 71 -7.92 17.03 -12.53
CA ASN A 71 -8.71 17.23 -13.73
C ASN A 71 -8.63 18.69 -14.17
N PHE A 72 -7.46 19.10 -14.66
CA PHE A 72 -7.20 20.50 -15.02
C PHE A 72 -8.12 21.06 -16.09
N SER A 73 -8.77 20.21 -16.89
CA SER A 73 -9.80 20.67 -17.83
C SER A 73 -10.96 21.32 -17.08
N GLU A 74 -11.45 20.69 -16.01
CA GLU A 74 -12.53 21.23 -15.17
C GLU A 74 -12.08 22.51 -14.44
N THR A 75 -10.86 22.52 -13.90
CA THR A 75 -10.26 23.70 -13.26
C THR A 75 -10.14 24.86 -14.25
N SER A 76 -9.67 24.60 -15.46
CA SER A 76 -9.49 25.62 -16.51
C SER A 76 -10.81 26.22 -16.99
N ILE A 77 -11.87 25.40 -17.12
CA ILE A 77 -13.21 25.87 -17.50
C ILE A 77 -13.72 26.86 -16.44
N ARG A 78 -13.56 26.55 -15.15
CA ARG A 78 -14.03 27.42 -14.06
C ARG A 78 -13.22 28.72 -13.92
N LEU A 79 -11.96 28.72 -14.33
CA LEU A 79 -11.06 29.88 -14.19
C LEU A 79 -10.95 30.71 -15.47
N GLU A 80 -11.49 30.24 -16.59
CA GLU A 80 -11.44 30.87 -17.92
C GLU A 80 -10.02 31.33 -18.34
N ASN A 81 -8.96 30.67 -17.82
CA ASN A 81 -7.59 31.10 -18.01
C ASN A 81 -6.78 29.98 -18.71
N LYS A 82 -6.29 30.25 -19.92
CA LYS A 82 -5.47 29.29 -20.69
C LYS A 82 -4.06 29.13 -20.12
N ASN A 83 -3.47 30.22 -19.61
CA ASN A 83 -2.11 30.23 -19.08
C ASN A 83 -1.97 29.36 -17.82
N ILE A 84 -2.95 29.42 -16.90
CA ILE A 84 -2.93 28.57 -15.71
C ILE A 84 -3.05 27.08 -16.08
N LYS A 85 -3.83 26.74 -17.12
CA LYS A 85 -3.98 25.36 -17.59
C LYS A 85 -2.64 24.78 -18.03
N GLU A 86 -1.86 25.54 -18.81
CA GLU A 86 -0.54 25.11 -19.27
C GLU A 86 0.44 24.88 -18.12
N ILE A 87 0.48 25.78 -17.14
CA ILE A 87 1.32 25.64 -15.95
C ILE A 87 0.93 24.37 -15.18
N LEU A 88 -0.36 24.16 -14.95
CA LEU A 88 -0.86 23.00 -14.21
C LEU A 88 -0.56 21.68 -14.95
N LEU A 89 -0.74 21.63 -16.26
CA LEU A 89 -0.38 20.46 -17.07
C LEU A 89 1.13 20.17 -17.04
N ARG A 90 1.97 21.20 -17.08
CA ARG A 90 3.42 21.05 -16.94
C ARG A 90 3.78 20.46 -15.57
N MET A 91 3.21 21.01 -14.50
CA MET A 91 3.43 20.51 -13.14
C MET A 91 2.96 19.06 -12.98
N GLN A 92 1.82 18.71 -13.57
CA GLN A 92 1.33 17.35 -13.61
C GLN A 92 2.33 16.38 -14.24
N GLY A 93 2.93 16.77 -15.37
CA GLY A 93 3.95 15.99 -16.05
C GLY A 93 5.18 15.78 -15.16
N ASN A 94 5.67 16.84 -14.53
CA ASN A 94 6.80 16.76 -13.61
C ASN A 94 6.52 15.83 -12.43
N PHE A 95 5.34 15.98 -11.82
CA PHE A 95 4.88 15.14 -10.73
C PHE A 95 4.78 13.67 -11.14
N TYR A 96 4.18 13.40 -12.29
CA TYR A 96 4.04 12.04 -12.81
C TYR A 96 5.41 11.38 -13.05
N ASN A 97 6.35 12.11 -13.67
CA ASN A 97 7.69 11.61 -13.95
C ASN A 97 8.46 11.34 -12.65
N TYR A 98 8.39 12.27 -11.69
CA TYR A 98 8.99 12.07 -10.38
C TYR A 98 8.42 10.83 -9.69
N TRP A 99 7.09 10.70 -9.64
CA TRP A 99 6.42 9.57 -9.02
C TRP A 99 6.84 8.24 -9.65
N ALA A 100 6.95 8.17 -10.98
CA ALA A 100 7.36 6.96 -11.68
C ALA A 100 8.77 6.52 -11.25
N ASN A 101 9.70 7.46 -11.10
CA ASN A 101 11.05 7.19 -10.62
C ASN A 101 11.04 6.75 -9.15
N THR A 102 10.34 7.47 -8.28
CA THR A 102 10.23 7.09 -6.86
C THR A 102 9.62 5.71 -6.68
N GLU A 103 8.56 5.39 -7.43
CA GLU A 103 7.94 4.06 -7.39
C GLU A 103 8.91 2.97 -7.85
N TYR A 104 9.73 3.25 -8.88
CA TYR A 104 10.79 2.35 -9.32
C TYR A 104 11.85 2.13 -8.23
N ASP A 105 12.35 3.19 -7.62
CA ASP A 105 13.34 3.13 -6.53
C ASP A 105 12.79 2.34 -5.33
N PHE A 106 11.50 2.50 -5.04
CA PHE A 106 10.82 1.76 -3.96
C PHE A 106 10.75 0.26 -4.26
N PHE A 107 10.58 -0.14 -5.52
CA PHE A 107 10.67 -1.54 -5.91
C PHE A 107 12.09 -2.11 -5.85
N LEU A 108 13.10 -1.31 -6.23
CA LEU A 108 14.51 -1.70 -6.08
C LEU A 108 14.87 -1.94 -4.61
N LEU A 109 14.34 -1.13 -3.69
CA LEU A 109 14.52 -1.33 -2.26
C LEU A 109 14.01 -2.71 -1.80
N PHE A 110 12.81 -3.12 -2.23
CA PHE A 110 12.30 -4.45 -1.88
C PHE A 110 13.14 -5.59 -2.44
N GLU A 111 13.67 -5.43 -3.65
CA GLU A 111 14.59 -6.41 -4.24
C GLU A 111 15.88 -6.52 -3.43
N LYS A 112 16.47 -5.37 -3.06
CA LYS A 112 17.67 -5.29 -2.22
C LYS A 112 17.44 -5.98 -0.87
N ILE A 113 16.37 -5.63 -0.16
CA ILE A 113 16.03 -6.23 1.14
C ILE A 113 15.80 -7.74 1.01
N SER A 114 15.07 -8.18 -0.01
CA SER A 114 14.84 -9.60 -0.25
C SER A 114 16.14 -10.38 -0.53
N ASN A 115 17.12 -9.75 -1.17
CA ASN A 115 18.41 -10.37 -1.47
C ASN A 115 19.33 -10.38 -0.24
N GLU A 116 19.39 -9.28 0.51
CA GLU A 116 20.25 -9.11 1.69
C GLU A 116 19.76 -9.95 2.88
N ALA A 117 18.44 -9.96 3.16
CA ALA A 117 17.86 -10.71 4.28
C ALA A 117 17.83 -12.23 4.05
N LYS A 118 18.09 -12.72 2.82
CA LYS A 118 17.91 -14.12 2.38
C LYS A 118 16.51 -14.70 2.65
N VAL A 119 15.55 -13.86 3.05
CA VAL A 119 14.15 -14.19 3.27
C VAL A 119 13.34 -13.42 2.22
N PRO A 120 12.53 -14.10 1.39
CA PRO A 120 11.68 -13.41 0.44
C PRO A 120 10.59 -12.65 1.21
N LEU A 121 10.56 -11.32 1.10
CA LEU A 121 9.41 -10.52 1.50
C LEU A 121 8.19 -11.01 0.73
N ASN A 122 7.15 -11.43 1.44
CA ASN A 122 5.96 -11.93 0.75
C ASN A 122 5.15 -10.76 0.18
N GLN A 123 4.29 -11.07 -0.79
CA GLN A 123 3.56 -10.06 -1.55
C GLN A 123 2.63 -9.20 -0.69
N GLU A 124 2.09 -9.77 0.38
CA GLU A 124 1.18 -9.05 1.27
C GLU A 124 1.92 -7.99 2.10
N GLU A 125 3.16 -8.27 2.50
CA GLU A 125 4.03 -7.32 3.19
C GLU A 125 4.44 -6.17 2.28
N ILE A 126 4.89 -6.49 1.06
CA ILE A 126 5.23 -5.48 0.04
C ILE A 126 4.03 -4.55 -0.20
N LEU A 127 2.83 -5.10 -0.36
CA LEU A 127 1.62 -4.31 -0.55
C LEU A 127 1.27 -3.46 0.67
N LYS A 128 1.43 -3.97 1.89
CA LYS A 128 1.17 -3.18 3.11
C LYS A 128 2.10 -1.97 3.17
N ILE A 129 3.39 -2.18 2.94
CA ILE A 129 4.40 -1.11 2.96
C ILE A 129 4.12 -0.09 1.86
N TYR A 130 3.88 -0.55 0.62
CA TYR A 130 3.54 0.33 -0.50
C TYR A 130 2.24 1.12 -0.24
N ASN A 131 1.23 0.50 0.40
CA ASN A 131 -0.01 1.20 0.74
C ASN A 131 0.23 2.34 1.73
N VAL A 132 1.06 2.12 2.75
CA VAL A 132 1.44 3.17 3.71
C VAL A 132 2.16 4.30 2.97
N PHE A 133 3.16 3.98 2.15
CA PHE A 133 3.87 4.95 1.32
C PHE A 133 2.93 5.77 0.44
N ALA A 134 2.02 5.11 -0.29
CA ALA A 134 1.08 5.77 -1.20
C ALA A 134 0.10 6.69 -0.47
N GLN A 135 -0.38 6.29 0.72
CA GLN A 135 -1.28 7.11 1.55
C GLN A 135 -0.56 8.33 2.10
N GLU A 136 0.61 8.15 2.73
CA GLU A 136 1.38 9.26 3.31
C GLU A 136 1.85 10.24 2.21
N SER A 137 2.29 9.71 1.07
CA SER A 137 2.64 10.54 -0.09
C SER A 137 1.47 11.37 -0.60
N PHE A 138 0.26 10.80 -0.60
CA PHE A 138 -0.94 11.55 -0.99
C PHE A 138 -1.28 12.66 0.01
N GLU A 139 -1.06 12.45 1.31
CA GLU A 139 -1.19 13.52 2.30
C GLU A 139 -0.17 14.65 2.09
N ILE A 140 1.10 14.30 1.82
CA ILE A 140 2.15 15.27 1.47
C ILE A 140 1.75 16.06 0.21
N PHE A 141 1.21 15.38 -0.80
CA PHE A 141 0.70 16.02 -2.01
C PHE A 141 -0.47 16.98 -1.72
N LYS A 142 -1.45 16.59 -0.89
CA LYS A 142 -2.56 17.49 -0.51
C LYS A 142 -2.06 18.71 0.26
N LYS A 143 -1.14 18.51 1.19
CA LYS A 143 -0.54 19.60 1.97
C LYS A 143 0.21 20.58 1.07
N THR A 144 0.97 20.07 0.11
CA THR A 144 1.85 20.90 -0.73
C THR A 144 1.13 21.44 -1.96
N PHE A 145 0.60 20.56 -2.81
CA PHE A 145 0.01 20.99 -4.06
C PHE A 145 -1.36 21.65 -3.84
N ILE A 146 -2.24 21.02 -3.08
CA ILE A 146 -3.62 21.48 -2.94
C ILE A 146 -3.73 22.66 -1.98
N SER A 147 -3.00 22.66 -0.87
CA SER A 147 -3.15 23.72 0.13
C SER A 147 -2.29 24.95 -0.17
N GLU A 148 -1.23 24.81 -0.97
CA GLU A 148 -0.26 25.88 -1.23
C GLU A 148 -0.18 26.27 -2.71
N VAL A 149 0.22 25.34 -3.59
CA VAL A 149 0.45 25.62 -5.03
C VAL A 149 -0.82 26.06 -5.75
N MET A 150 -1.89 25.28 -5.66
CA MET A 150 -3.15 25.55 -6.36
C MET A 150 -3.73 26.92 -5.99
N PRO A 151 -3.84 27.28 -4.70
CA PRO A 151 -4.20 28.64 -4.28
C PRO A 151 -3.31 29.74 -4.85
N ALA A 152 -1.98 29.54 -4.84
CA ALA A 152 -1.04 30.54 -5.36
C ALA A 152 -1.24 30.79 -6.86
N LEU A 153 -1.37 29.72 -7.64
CA LEU A 153 -1.60 29.80 -9.09
C LEU A 153 -2.95 30.43 -9.42
N ILE A 154 -3.99 30.13 -8.66
CA ILE A 154 -5.31 30.74 -8.86
C ILE A 154 -5.27 32.23 -8.52
N CYS A 155 -4.68 32.60 -7.39
CA CYS A 155 -4.47 34.00 -7.03
C CYS A 155 -3.72 34.75 -8.14
N LYS A 156 -2.63 34.17 -8.66
CA LYS A 156 -1.90 34.70 -9.82
C LYS A 156 -2.80 34.89 -11.04
N SER A 157 -3.59 33.87 -11.39
CA SER A 157 -4.50 33.94 -12.55
C SER A 157 -5.60 35.00 -12.43
N GLN A 158 -5.94 35.38 -11.20
CA GLN A 158 -6.95 36.39 -10.87
C GLN A 158 -6.34 37.77 -10.54
N ASN A 159 -5.03 37.96 -10.74
CA ASN A 159 -4.28 39.16 -10.32
C ASN A 159 -4.49 39.53 -8.83
N LYS A 160 -4.62 38.52 -7.97
CA LYS A 160 -4.76 38.67 -6.52
C LYS A 160 -3.46 38.34 -5.82
N VAL A 161 -3.18 39.05 -4.73
CA VAL A 161 -2.02 38.78 -3.87
C VAL A 161 -2.19 37.44 -3.14
N TYR A 162 -1.14 36.62 -3.14
CA TYR A 162 -1.06 35.40 -2.34
C TYR A 162 0.12 35.49 -1.38
N LYS A 163 -0.14 35.48 -0.06
CA LYS A 163 0.91 35.56 0.99
C LYS A 163 1.98 36.63 0.67
N SER A 164 1.53 37.82 0.25
CA SER A 164 2.36 38.97 -0.19
C SER A 164 3.22 38.80 -1.46
N PHE A 165 3.11 37.69 -2.20
CA PHE A 165 3.90 37.47 -3.40
C PHE A 165 3.36 38.21 -4.63
N ASN A 166 4.28 38.76 -5.42
CA ASN A 166 4.09 39.21 -6.79
C ASN A 166 4.19 38.04 -7.79
N GLU A 167 4.01 38.31 -9.08
CA GLU A 167 3.93 37.26 -10.10
C GLU A 167 5.20 36.39 -10.21
N ASN A 168 6.39 36.99 -10.17
CA ASN A 168 7.66 36.28 -10.25
C ASN A 168 7.93 35.47 -8.97
N GLU A 169 7.56 36.04 -7.83
CA GLU A 169 7.64 35.38 -6.53
C GLU A 169 6.71 34.16 -6.45
N ILE A 170 5.54 34.20 -7.10
CA ILE A 170 4.64 33.04 -7.17
C ILE A 170 5.27 31.89 -7.95
N ASN A 171 5.98 32.15 -9.06
CA ASN A 171 6.68 31.09 -9.79
C ASN A 171 7.76 30.44 -8.92
N ASN A 172 8.61 31.26 -8.29
CA ASN A 172 9.66 30.78 -7.39
C ASN A 172 9.06 30.02 -6.19
N PHE A 173 7.94 30.50 -5.66
CA PHE A 173 7.22 29.83 -4.59
C PHE A 173 6.74 28.44 -5.03
N VAL A 174 6.09 28.34 -6.20
CA VAL A 174 5.61 27.06 -6.74
C VAL A 174 6.75 26.07 -6.95
N ASP A 175 7.87 26.51 -7.50
CA ASP A 175 9.06 25.66 -7.68
C ASP A 175 9.64 25.22 -6.33
N SER A 176 9.68 26.12 -5.34
CA SER A 176 10.12 25.79 -3.97
C SER A 176 9.20 24.76 -3.30
N GLN A 177 7.88 24.84 -3.53
CA GLN A 177 6.93 23.87 -3.01
C GLN A 177 7.12 22.51 -3.66
N PHE A 178 7.46 22.46 -4.96
CA PHE A 178 7.77 21.20 -5.62
C PHE A 178 9.05 20.55 -5.07
N LEU A 179 10.11 21.34 -4.83
CA LEU A 179 11.33 20.84 -4.20
C LEU A 179 11.08 20.35 -2.76
N PHE A 180 10.26 21.09 -2.00
CA PHE A 180 9.82 20.68 -0.67
C PHE A 180 9.06 19.35 -0.72
N PHE A 181 8.13 19.19 -1.66
CA PHE A 181 7.41 17.94 -1.88
C PHE A 181 8.39 16.78 -2.13
N CYS A 182 9.34 16.93 -3.05
CA CYS A 182 10.31 15.87 -3.35
C CYS A 182 11.10 15.46 -2.09
N LYS A 183 11.59 16.45 -1.33
CA LYS A 183 12.32 16.22 -0.09
C LYS A 183 11.49 15.45 0.96
N GLU A 184 10.21 15.79 1.12
CA GLU A 184 9.34 15.08 2.06
C GLU A 184 9.08 13.63 1.63
N ILE A 185 8.97 13.37 0.33
CA ILE A 185 8.89 12.00 -0.20
C ILE A 185 10.18 11.23 0.06
N ASP A 186 11.35 11.84 -0.14
CA ASP A 186 12.64 11.21 0.16
C ASP A 186 12.79 10.90 1.65
N ASN A 187 12.32 11.79 2.52
CA ASN A 187 12.32 11.57 3.96
C ASN A 187 11.39 10.41 4.34
N LEU A 188 10.20 10.36 3.75
CA LEU A 188 9.25 9.25 3.94
C LEU A 188 9.87 7.93 3.49
N PHE A 189 10.53 7.92 2.34
CA PHE A 189 11.23 6.76 1.81
C PHE A 189 12.29 6.25 2.79
N LYS A 190 13.18 7.13 3.26
CA LYS A 190 14.23 6.79 4.22
C LYS A 190 13.67 6.24 5.52
N LYS A 191 12.60 6.85 6.04
CA LYS A 191 11.92 6.37 7.24
C LYS A 191 11.40 4.95 7.06
N ILE A 192 10.76 4.65 5.92
CA ILE A 192 10.28 3.29 5.63
C ILE A 192 11.44 2.31 5.50
N GLU A 193 12.53 2.68 4.83
CA GLU A 193 13.74 1.86 4.73
C GLU A 193 14.32 1.55 6.12
N GLU A 194 14.48 2.56 6.98
CA GLU A 194 14.95 2.41 8.36
C GLU A 194 14.03 1.52 9.20
N ASP A 195 12.72 1.71 9.10
CA ASP A 195 11.72 0.91 9.83
C ASP A 195 11.84 -0.59 9.43
N ILE A 196 12.04 -0.88 8.14
CA ILE A 196 12.20 -2.26 7.66
C ILE A 196 13.52 -2.87 8.16
N ILE A 197 14.64 -2.13 8.06
CA ILE A 197 15.96 -2.59 8.51
C ILE A 197 16.00 -2.81 10.03
N PHE A 198 15.39 -1.92 10.80
CA PHE A 198 15.32 -2.04 12.26
C PHE A 198 14.50 -3.25 12.71
N GLU A 199 13.40 -3.56 12.02
CA GLU A 199 12.65 -4.79 12.25
C GLU A 199 13.46 -6.06 11.95
N ASP A 200 14.28 -6.04 10.89
CA ASP A 200 15.13 -7.18 10.53
C ASP A 200 16.25 -7.41 11.58
N ASN A 201 16.89 -6.32 12.02
CA ASN A 201 17.93 -6.38 13.06
C ASN A 201 17.41 -6.93 14.41
N LYS A 202 16.15 -6.64 14.77
CA LYS A 202 15.48 -7.26 15.93
C LYS A 202 15.21 -8.76 15.75
N LYS A 203 14.87 -9.19 14.52
CA LYS A 203 14.62 -10.61 14.18
C LYS A 203 15.92 -11.43 14.19
N SER A 204 17.07 -10.85 13.89
CA SER A 204 18.38 -11.53 13.97
C SER A 204 18.93 -11.76 15.38
N SER A 205 18.39 -11.11 16.42
CA SER A 205 18.79 -11.33 17.84
C SER A 205 17.82 -12.20 18.65
N SER A 206 16.77 -12.74 18.04
CA SER A 206 15.87 -13.67 18.74
C SER A 206 15.29 -14.67 17.77
N ASN A 207 15.58 -15.95 18.02
CA ASN A 207 15.11 -17.09 17.25
C ASN A 207 13.64 -16.95 16.80
N ASN A 208 13.46 -17.04 15.48
CA ASN A 208 12.24 -17.36 14.74
C ASN A 208 10.95 -17.41 15.57
N GLN A 209 10.33 -16.25 15.76
CA GLN A 209 8.93 -16.17 16.13
C GLN A 209 8.31 -14.85 15.65
N TYR A 210 7.42 -14.99 14.65
CA TYR A 210 6.28 -14.10 14.33
C TYR A 210 6.45 -12.95 13.33
N PHE A 211 5.73 -13.06 12.21
CA PHE A 211 4.68 -12.07 11.92
C PHE A 211 3.51 -12.33 12.88
N LYS A 212 3.35 -11.49 13.91
CA LYS A 212 2.17 -11.48 14.78
C LYS A 212 1.83 -10.04 15.09
N LYS A 213 0.81 -9.55 14.40
CA LYS A 213 0.12 -8.33 14.75
C LYS A 213 -0.46 -8.54 16.16
N GLU A 214 0.01 -7.81 17.16
CA GLU A 214 -0.67 -7.72 18.46
C GLU A 214 -1.98 -6.95 18.27
N THR A 215 -3.04 -7.67 17.95
CA THR A 215 -4.34 -7.37 18.53
C THR A 215 -4.25 -7.81 20.00
N ASN A 216 -4.56 -6.93 20.96
CA ASN A 216 -4.77 -7.26 22.39
C ASN A 216 -6.01 -8.15 22.62
N LEU A 217 -6.24 -9.13 21.73
CA LEU A 217 -7.28 -10.14 21.85
C LEU A 217 -6.71 -11.33 22.64
N SER A 218 -7.13 -11.44 23.90
CA SER A 218 -6.80 -12.58 24.75
C SER A 218 -7.43 -13.86 24.20
N ILE A 219 -6.77 -15.01 24.40
CA ILE A 219 -7.27 -16.30 23.91
C ILE A 219 -8.67 -16.62 24.45
N ASN A 220 -8.94 -16.27 25.70
CA ASN A 220 -10.25 -16.44 26.34
C ASN A 220 -11.33 -15.60 25.65
N ASN A 221 -10.99 -14.38 25.20
CA ASN A 221 -11.92 -13.54 24.45
C ASN A 221 -12.15 -14.06 23.03
N ALA A 222 -11.13 -14.64 22.38
CA ALA A 222 -11.29 -15.26 21.07
C ALA A 222 -12.28 -16.44 21.09
N TYR A 223 -12.19 -17.31 22.10
CA TYR A 223 -13.17 -18.39 22.31
C TYR A 223 -14.58 -17.84 22.57
N LYS A 224 -14.72 -16.77 23.34
CA LYS A 224 -16.00 -16.09 23.58
C LYS A 224 -16.61 -15.49 22.31
N ILE A 225 -15.82 -14.82 21.48
CA ILE A 225 -16.28 -14.22 20.21
C ILE A 225 -16.82 -15.29 19.27
N LEU A 226 -16.20 -16.46 19.23
CA LEU A 226 -16.68 -17.59 18.43
C LEU A 226 -17.81 -18.39 19.10
N GLY A 227 -18.14 -18.09 20.36
CA GLY A 227 -19.13 -18.84 21.14
C GLY A 227 -18.70 -20.27 21.46
N LEU A 228 -17.40 -20.50 21.64
CA LEU A 228 -16.78 -21.81 21.84
C LEU A 228 -16.10 -21.91 23.20
N LYS A 229 -15.87 -23.14 23.66
CA LYS A 229 -15.06 -23.44 24.83
C LYS A 229 -13.66 -23.91 24.39
N PRO A 230 -12.61 -23.69 25.19
CA PRO A 230 -11.28 -24.22 24.90
C PRO A 230 -11.27 -25.74 24.66
N SER A 231 -12.18 -26.49 25.30
CA SER A 231 -12.35 -27.94 25.17
C SER A 231 -13.12 -28.40 23.92
N ASP A 232 -13.68 -27.51 23.11
CA ASP A 232 -14.44 -27.90 21.91
C ASP A 232 -13.53 -28.53 20.85
N SER A 233 -14.04 -29.47 20.05
CA SER A 233 -13.23 -30.12 18.99
C SER A 233 -12.89 -29.15 17.84
N ASP A 234 -11.80 -29.43 17.12
CA ASP A 234 -11.39 -28.62 15.96
C ASP A 234 -12.45 -28.58 14.85
N GLU A 235 -13.16 -29.69 14.67
CA GLU A 235 -14.27 -29.77 13.73
C GLU A 235 -15.38 -28.80 14.12
N LYS A 236 -15.67 -28.69 15.42
CA LYS A 236 -16.64 -27.74 15.96
C LYS A 236 -16.17 -26.30 15.78
N VAL A 237 -14.87 -26.01 15.98
CA VAL A 237 -14.28 -24.69 15.71
C VAL A 237 -14.44 -24.29 14.25
N LYS A 238 -14.06 -25.17 13.31
CA LYS A 238 -14.19 -24.93 11.86
C LYS A 238 -15.64 -24.77 11.43
N LYS A 239 -16.55 -25.59 11.97
CA LYS A 239 -17.98 -25.55 11.65
C LYS A 239 -18.64 -24.27 12.13
N THR A 240 -18.33 -23.83 13.36
CA THR A 240 -18.86 -22.59 13.93
C THR A 240 -18.33 -21.36 13.21
N TYR A 241 -17.03 -21.32 12.87
CA TYR A 241 -16.46 -20.24 12.06
C TYR A 241 -17.16 -20.12 10.70
N ARG A 242 -17.34 -21.23 9.97
CA ARG A 242 -18.03 -21.23 8.66
C ARG A 242 -19.47 -20.74 8.77
N LYS A 243 -20.16 -21.08 9.87
CA LYS A 243 -21.53 -20.62 10.13
C LYS A 243 -21.55 -19.10 10.33
N LEU A 244 -20.70 -18.58 11.21
CA LEU A 244 -20.60 -17.14 11.50
C LEU A 244 -20.15 -16.34 10.27
N ALA A 245 -19.17 -16.85 9.53
CA ALA A 245 -18.68 -16.24 8.28
C ALA A 245 -19.79 -16.11 7.23
N LYS A 246 -20.67 -17.11 7.11
CA LYS A 246 -21.81 -17.11 6.18
C LYS A 246 -22.95 -16.18 6.63
N GLU A 247 -23.05 -15.91 7.93
CA GLU A 247 -24.06 -15.05 8.55
C GLU A 247 -23.67 -13.56 8.46
N PHE A 248 -22.39 -13.26 8.67
CA PHE A 248 -21.84 -11.89 8.65
C PHE A 248 -21.11 -11.54 7.34
N HIS A 249 -21.25 -12.36 6.29
CA HIS A 249 -20.64 -12.09 5.00
C HIS A 249 -21.14 -10.76 4.41
N PRO A 250 -20.25 -9.86 3.92
CA PRO A 250 -20.62 -8.55 3.39
C PRO A 250 -21.59 -8.64 2.20
N ASP A 251 -21.52 -9.72 1.41
CA ASP A 251 -22.44 -9.94 0.29
C ASP A 251 -23.89 -10.17 0.74
N ARG A 252 -24.10 -10.70 1.95
CA ARG A 252 -25.43 -10.99 2.50
C ARG A 252 -25.89 -9.94 3.52
N ASN A 253 -24.95 -9.20 4.11
CA ASN A 253 -25.22 -8.15 5.09
C ASN A 253 -24.38 -6.90 4.77
N LYS A 254 -25.01 -5.88 4.18
CA LYS A 254 -24.37 -4.62 3.75
C LYS A 254 -24.18 -3.60 4.88
N ASN A 255 -24.47 -3.97 6.13
CA ASN A 255 -24.36 -3.08 7.28
C ASN A 255 -22.91 -2.99 7.79
N GLU A 256 -22.48 -1.78 8.15
CA GLU A 256 -21.16 -1.49 8.73
C GLU A 256 -20.84 -2.39 9.95
N SER A 257 -21.87 -2.71 10.74
CA SER A 257 -21.77 -3.58 11.91
C SER A 257 -21.46 -5.03 11.57
N ALA A 258 -21.91 -5.54 10.43
CA ALA A 258 -21.60 -6.90 9.97
C ALA A 258 -20.14 -7.01 9.51
N LYS A 259 -19.60 -5.99 8.85
CA LYS A 259 -18.20 -5.92 8.45
C LYS A 259 -17.25 -5.91 9.65
N LYS A 260 -17.57 -5.13 10.69
CA LYS A 260 -16.81 -5.11 11.95
C LYS A 260 -16.85 -6.47 12.66
N LYS A 261 -18.04 -7.06 12.81
CA LYS A 261 -18.20 -8.40 13.41
C LYS A 261 -17.45 -9.47 12.62
N MET A 262 -17.47 -9.42 11.28
CA MET A 262 -16.74 -10.38 10.45
C MET A 262 -15.23 -10.29 10.65
N ALA A 263 -14.68 -9.09 10.79
CA ALA A 263 -13.26 -8.90 11.12
C ALA A 263 -12.92 -9.50 12.49
N GLU A 264 -13.74 -9.24 13.52
CA GLU A 264 -13.57 -9.82 14.85
C GLU A 264 -13.65 -11.36 14.85
N ILE A 265 -14.55 -11.95 14.05
CA ILE A 265 -14.70 -13.40 13.89
C ILE A 265 -13.45 -14.02 13.23
N ASN A 266 -12.90 -13.36 12.22
CA ASN A 266 -11.67 -13.81 11.55
C ASN A 266 -10.48 -13.78 12.51
N ASP A 267 -10.27 -12.65 13.19
CA ASP A 267 -9.17 -12.47 14.15
C ASP A 267 -9.26 -13.49 15.31
N ALA A 268 -10.48 -13.75 15.81
CA ALA A 268 -10.72 -14.74 16.85
C ALA A 268 -10.44 -16.18 16.37
N TYR A 269 -10.86 -16.52 15.14
CA TYR A 269 -10.59 -17.84 14.56
C TYR A 269 -9.10 -18.10 14.37
N ASP A 270 -8.37 -17.13 13.81
CA ASP A 270 -6.93 -17.24 13.60
C ASP A 270 -6.18 -17.41 14.93
N LYS A 271 -6.60 -16.68 15.97
CA LYS A 271 -6.04 -16.82 17.33
C LYS A 271 -6.26 -18.21 17.92
N VAL A 272 -7.47 -18.77 17.79
CA VAL A 272 -7.82 -20.10 18.31
C VAL A 272 -7.07 -21.21 17.56
N ILE A 273 -6.93 -21.10 16.24
CA ILE A 273 -6.16 -22.08 15.45
C ILE A 273 -4.67 -21.99 15.78
N SER A 274 -4.11 -20.78 15.95
CA SER A 274 -2.72 -20.58 16.36
C SER A 274 -2.43 -21.18 17.75
N ASP A 275 -3.33 -20.99 18.71
CA ASP A 275 -3.19 -21.56 20.06
C ASP A 275 -3.23 -23.09 20.06
N ARG A 276 -4.18 -23.69 19.33
CA ARG A 276 -4.32 -25.14 19.22
C ARG A 276 -3.18 -25.82 18.46
N THR A 277 -2.66 -25.15 17.44
CA THR A 277 -1.50 -25.66 16.69
C THR A 277 -0.21 -25.56 17.50
N LYS A 278 -0.09 -24.56 18.39
CA LYS A 278 1.01 -24.43 19.35
C LYS A 278 0.98 -25.53 20.42
N ASN A 279 -0.20 -25.83 20.98
CA ASN A 279 -0.38 -26.84 22.04
C ASN A 279 -0.29 -28.30 21.55
N ARG A 280 -0.21 -28.55 20.24
CA ARG A 280 -0.02 -29.91 19.67
C ARG A 280 1.44 -30.26 19.37
N LYS A 281 2.34 -29.28 19.43
CA LYS A 281 3.75 -29.43 19.08
C LYS A 281 4.68 -29.42 20.30
N GLY A 282 4.11 -29.41 21.50
CA GLY A 282 4.79 -29.65 22.77
C GLY A 282 4.16 -30.85 23.44
#